data_AF-A0A924Q289-F1
#
_entry.id   AF-A0A924Q289-F1
#
_cell.length_a   1.000
_cell.length_b   1.000
_cell.length_c   1.000
_cell.angle_alpha   90.00
_cell.angle_beta   90.00
_cell.angle_gamma   90.00
#
_symmetry.space_group_name_H-M   'P 1'
#
loop_
_entity.id
_entity.type
_entity.pdbx_description
1 polymer ?
#
loop_
_entity_poly.entity_id
_entity_poly.type
_entity_poly.pdbx_seq_one_letter_code
_entity_poly.pdbx_strand_id
1 'polypeptide(L)'
;MDVQAEVLRVLDEVLSLGGRSAAFTRDTYLLGAIPELDSMAVVSLLTTLEDRLGITVEDDAIDGETFATVGTLVDFVSKLAST
;
A
#
# COMPACT_ATOMS: atom_id res chain seq x y z
N MET A 1 12.85 -7.39 -7.50
CA MET A 1 11.67 -6.51 -7.67
C MET A 1 11.76 -5.43 -6.61
N ASP A 2 11.42 -4.19 -6.94
CA ASP A 2 11.40 -3.09 -5.97
C ASP A 2 9.97 -2.92 -5.45
N VAL A 3 9.64 -3.63 -4.36
CA VAL A 3 8.29 -3.66 -3.78
C VAL A 3 7.84 -2.26 -3.40
N GLN A 4 8.75 -1.43 -2.90
CA GLN A 4 8.46 -0.05 -2.54
C GLN A 4 7.96 0.75 -3.74
N ALA A 5 8.66 0.66 -4.88
CA ALA A 5 8.28 1.39 -6.08
C ALA A 5 6.88 1.00 -6.57
N GLU A 6 6.50 -0.28 -6.49
CA GLU A 6 5.17 -0.71 -6.89
C GLU A 6 4.07 -0.31 -5.91
N VAL A 7 4.34 -0.40 -4.60
CA VAL A 7 3.40 0.11 -3.59
C VAL A 7 3.11 1.58 -3.84
N LEU A 8 4.13 2.41 -4.11
CA LEU A 8 3.96 3.83 -4.39
C LEU A 8 3.14 4.07 -5.67
N ARG A 9 3.38 3.30 -6.73
CA ARG A 9 2.61 3.40 -7.99
C ARG A 9 1.15 3.05 -7.79
N VAL A 10 0.86 1.93 -7.12
CA VAL A 10 -0.51 1.50 -6.84
C VAL A 10 -1.22 2.53 -5.96
N LEU A 11 -0.52 3.09 -4.97
CA LEU A 11 -1.06 4.14 -4.11
C LEU A 11 -1.36 5.42 -4.89
N ASP A 12 -0.54 5.77 -5.88
CA ASP A 12 -0.80 6.90 -6.77
C ASP A 12 -2.03 6.70 -7.65
N GLU A 13 -2.16 5.50 -8.22
CA GLU A 13 -3.25 5.12 -9.13
C GLU A 13 -4.58 5.06 -8.39
N VAL A 14 -4.62 4.35 -7.25
CA VAL A 14 -5.85 4.13 -6.46
C VAL A 14 -6.34 5.43 -5.82
N LEU A 15 -5.42 6.24 -5.28
CA LEU A 15 -5.78 7.50 -4.63
C LEU A 15 -5.77 8.69 -5.58
N SER A 16 -5.46 8.47 -6.87
CA SER A 16 -5.34 9.52 -7.91
C SER A 16 -4.50 10.71 -7.46
N LEU A 17 -3.34 10.43 -6.85
CA LEU A 17 -2.46 11.44 -6.24
C LEU A 17 -1.60 12.21 -7.26
N GLY A 18 -1.58 11.79 -8.53
CA GLY A 18 -0.96 12.52 -9.63
C GLY A 18 0.57 12.62 -9.54
N GLY A 19 1.22 11.56 -9.07
CA GLY A 19 2.67 11.45 -8.88
C GLY A 19 3.16 11.88 -7.51
N ARG A 20 2.26 12.31 -6.60
CA ARG A 20 2.66 12.73 -5.25
C ARG A 20 3.20 11.56 -4.42
N SER A 21 2.73 10.34 -4.68
CA SER A 21 3.21 9.17 -3.97
C SER A 21 4.70 8.90 -4.20
N ALA A 22 5.26 9.32 -5.34
CA ALA A 22 6.69 9.14 -5.64
C ALA A 22 7.62 9.88 -4.66
N ALA A 23 7.10 10.90 -3.97
CA ALA A 23 7.81 11.62 -2.92
C ALA A 23 7.63 11.00 -1.53
N PHE A 24 6.79 9.97 -1.38
CA PHE A 24 6.57 9.33 -0.08
C PHE A 24 7.79 8.49 0.32
N THR A 25 8.07 8.57 1.61
CA THR A 25 9.16 7.85 2.26
C THR A 25 8.58 6.80 3.18
N ARG A 26 9.41 5.89 3.71
CA ARG A 26 8.94 4.84 4.63
C ARG A 26 8.28 5.43 5.89
N ASP A 27 8.71 6.60 6.33
CA ASP A 27 8.17 7.31 7.50
C ASP A 27 6.89 8.12 7.17
N THR A 28 6.43 8.12 5.92
CA THR A 28 5.21 8.80 5.53
C THR A 28 4.00 8.04 6.03
N TYR A 29 3.19 8.71 6.86
CA TYR A 29 1.91 8.19 7.32
C TYR A 29 0.91 8.09 6.18
N LEU A 30 0.13 7.02 6.17
CA LEU A 30 -0.92 6.77 5.17
C LEU A 30 -2.29 7.02 5.82
N LEU A 31 -2.66 6.19 6.80
CA LEU A 31 -3.87 6.38 7.59
C LEU A 31 -3.85 7.72 8.35
N GLY A 32 -4.90 8.52 8.15
CA GLY A 32 -5.08 9.82 8.79
C GLY A 32 -4.29 10.98 8.19
N ALA A 33 -3.21 10.71 7.46
CA ALA A 33 -2.44 11.73 6.75
C ALA A 33 -2.92 11.94 5.30
N ILE A 34 -3.44 10.89 4.66
CA ILE A 34 -4.01 10.95 3.32
C ILE A 34 -5.54 10.87 3.44
N PRO A 35 -6.27 11.99 3.28
CA PRO A 35 -7.73 11.99 3.37
C PRO A 35 -8.41 11.15 2.29
N GLU A 36 -7.74 10.90 1.17
CA GLU A 36 -8.20 10.06 0.07
C GLU A 36 -8.17 8.55 0.42
N LEU A 37 -7.36 8.14 1.40
CA LEU A 37 -7.29 6.74 1.85
C LEU A 37 -8.47 6.43 2.79
N ASP A 38 -9.63 6.16 2.19
CA ASP A 38 -10.84 5.71 2.90
C ASP A 38 -10.92 4.17 3.01
N SER A 39 -11.95 3.67 3.70
CA SER A 39 -12.18 2.22 3.86
C SER A 39 -12.34 1.45 2.54
N MET A 40 -12.86 2.08 1.49
CA MET A 40 -13.06 1.48 0.17
C MET A 40 -11.77 1.52 -0.67
N ALA A 41 -10.98 2.59 -0.53
CA ALA A 41 -9.69 2.75 -1.18
C ALA A 41 -8.69 1.70 -0.68
N VAL A 42 -8.72 1.35 0.61
CA VAL A 42 -7.90 0.26 1.17
C VAL A 42 -8.18 -1.07 0.46
N VAL A 43 -9.46 -1.41 0.26
CA VAL A 43 -9.85 -2.64 -0.45
C VAL A 43 -9.33 -2.61 -1.90
N SER A 44 -9.54 -1.49 -2.62
CA SER A 44 -9.04 -1.34 -3.99
C SER A 44 -7.51 -1.41 -4.07
N LEU A 45 -6.81 -0.86 -3.08
CA LEU A 45 -5.35 -0.90 -2.99
C LEU A 45 -4.85 -2.33 -2.83
N LEU A 46 -5.47 -3.09 -1.92
CA LEU A 46 -5.14 -4.49 -1.67
C LEU A 46 -5.33 -5.33 -2.93
N THR A 47 -6.51 -5.27 -3.55
CA THR A 47 -6.79 -6.02 -4.79
C THR A 47 -5.77 -5.69 -5.89
N THR A 48 -5.42 -4.41 -6.03
CA THR A 48 -4.42 -4.00 -7.05
C THR A 48 -3.01 -4.49 -6.71
N LEU A 49 -2.63 -4.51 -5.43
CA LEU A 49 -1.34 -5.04 -4.97
C LEU A 49 -1.25 -6.56 -5.20
N GLU A 50 -2.33 -7.29 -4.89
CA GLU A 50 -2.46 -8.72 -5.17
C GLU A 50 -2.26 -9.01 -6.66
N ASP A 51 -2.98 -8.29 -7.54
CA ASP A 51 -2.88 -8.46 -8.98
C ASP A 51 -1.49 -8.10 -9.54
N ARG A 52 -0.88 -7.01 -9.06
CA ARG A 52 0.41 -6.50 -9.56
C ARG A 52 1.59 -7.35 -9.11
N LEU A 53 1.56 -7.82 -7.87
CA LEU A 53 2.68 -8.54 -7.24
C LEU A 53 2.46 -10.05 -7.23
N GLY A 54 1.25 -10.52 -7.58
CA GLY A 54 0.88 -11.92 -7.54
C GLY A 54 0.82 -12.48 -6.11
N ILE A 55 0.52 -11.62 -5.13
CA ILE A 55 0.38 -11.99 -3.72
C ILE A 55 -1.07 -12.22 -3.37
N THR A 56 -1.32 -12.88 -2.24
CA THR A 56 -2.65 -12.99 -1.64
C THR A 56 -2.58 -12.45 -0.22
N VAL A 57 -3.45 -11.51 0.09
CA VAL A 57 -3.56 -10.89 1.40
C VAL A 57 -4.79 -11.47 2.09
N GLU A 58 -4.58 -12.14 3.22
CA GLU A 58 -5.69 -12.64 4.04
C GLU A 58 -6.34 -11.48 4.81
N ASP A 59 -7.68 -11.45 4.90
CA ASP A 59 -8.42 -10.44 5.66
C ASP A 59 -7.95 -10.35 7.13
N ASP A 60 -7.61 -11.48 7.74
CA ASP A 60 -7.08 -11.54 9.12
C ASP A 60 -5.65 -10.99 9.27
N ALA A 61 -4.91 -10.87 8.16
CA ALA A 61 -3.56 -10.31 8.16
C ALA A 61 -3.56 -8.77 8.01
N ILE A 62 -4.72 -8.18 7.68
CA ILE A 62 -4.89 -6.75 7.52
C ILE A 62 -5.30 -6.12 8.84
N ASP A 63 -4.36 -5.42 9.46
CA ASP A 63 -4.64 -4.52 10.58
C ASP A 63 -4.40 -3.05 10.17
N GLY A 64 -5.07 -2.13 10.86
CA GLY A 64 -4.87 -0.69 10.69
C GLY A 64 -3.41 -0.25 10.90
N GLU A 65 -2.63 -1.01 11.67
CA GLU A 65 -1.19 -0.78 11.83
C GLU A 65 -0.39 -1.02 10.54
N THR A 66 -0.82 -1.94 9.67
CA THR A 66 -0.15 -2.21 8.39
C THR A 66 -0.23 -0.99 7.47
N PHE A 67 -1.37 -0.30 7.51
CA PHE A 67 -1.64 0.93 6.76
C PHE A 67 -1.27 2.20 7.53
N ALA A 68 -0.54 2.10 8.64
CA ALA A 68 -0.10 3.27 9.39
C ALA A 68 0.89 4.11 8.57
N THR A 69 1.87 3.46 7.93
CA THR A 69 2.92 4.12 7.15
C THR A 69 3.21 3.39 5.85
N VAL A 70 3.87 4.06 4.91
CA VAL A 70 4.39 3.42 3.69
C VAL A 70 5.37 2.30 4.05
N GLY A 71 6.23 2.50 5.05
CA GLY A 71 7.22 1.51 5.46
C GLY A 71 6.57 0.20 5.92
N THR A 72 5.56 0.28 6.77
CA THR A 72 4.82 -0.90 7.27
C THR A 72 4.11 -1.64 6.14
N LEU A 73 3.48 -0.93 5.22
CA LEU A 73 2.80 -1.53 4.07
C LEU A 73 3.79 -2.23 3.13
N VAL A 74 4.92 -1.59 2.83
CA VAL A 74 5.98 -2.16 1.98
C VAL A 74 6.59 -3.40 2.62
N ASP A 75 6.88 -3.37 3.92
CA ASP A 75 7.42 -4.54 4.63
C ASP A 75 6.44 -5.71 4.66
N PHE A 76 5.15 -5.43 4.85
CA PHE A 76 4.09 -6.43 4.82
C PHE A 76 4.01 -7.10 3.45
N VAL A 77 3.87 -6.31 2.39
CA VAL A 77 3.81 -6.77 1.01
C VAL A 77 5.10 -7.51 0.62
N SER A 78 6.26 -7.01 1.03
CA SER A 78 7.56 -7.63 0.73
C SER A 78 7.71 -8.99 1.38
N LYS A 79 7.15 -9.21 2.58
CA LYS A 79 7.13 -10.52 3.23
C LYS A 79 6.28 -11.51 2.45
N LEU A 80 5.09 -11.09 2.00
CA LEU A 80 4.19 -11.93 1.20
C LEU A 80 4.81 -12.26 -0.17
N ALA A 81 5.38 -11.28 -0.87
CA ALA A 81 6.01 -11.49 -2.17
C ALA A 81 7.30 -12.33 -2.12
N SER A 82 7.88 -12.51 -0.93
CA SER A 82 9.08 -13.35 -0.73
C SER A 82 8.74 -14.79 -0.34
N THR A 83 7.45 -15.12 -0.19
CA THR A 83 6.94 -16.45 0.17
C THR A 83 6.46 -17.17 -1.08
#